data_AF-A0A067BCI0-F1
#
_entry.id   AF-A0A067BCI0-F1
#
_cell.length_a   1.000
_cell.length_b   1.000
_cell.length_c   1.000
_cell.angle_alpha   90.00
_cell.angle_beta   90.00
_cell.angle_gamma   90.00
#
_symmetry.space_group_name_H-M   'P 1'
#
loop_
_entity.id
_entity.type
_entity.pdbx_description
1 polymer ?
#
loop_
_entity_poly.entity_id
_entity_poly.type
_entity_poly.pdbx_seq_one_letter_code
_entity_poly.pdbx_strand_id
1 'polypeptide(L)'
;MEHIRRIETHSSSVFNRKTSKKALLALVHLYGSYFKVVAHVPEIVHLLAHWLTDEPEEQLACAAAIALEHLLLEHGHQFDDEIWDSLTFSLTSIANHLVPHWLFPPPPVAAETTTPPAEAAMYPSVRAALFPTTWTITKAPPLTHMLVLLELQRILGNVLVHMASLPRPCFESLLACLLDTCVVARRVNDDVDVRQALYALEWRYGSLASGELPHLLSQEIAGTREYLKVLVHNLDAMRGPFAQLVQRTLAEYLAWSLEKPEPTWLSVDQHQRSFGYVPLVVDMLQTMATFSEDEMLRHLPWLYPQLIELISVQSLDVRRALRGVFGSSIQLLLPLHR
;
A
#
# COMPACT_ATOMS: atom_id res chain seq x y z
N MET A 1 -24.70 45.76 -25.79
CA MET A 1 -24.41 45.00 -24.55
C MET A 1 -24.45 43.48 -24.80
N GLU A 2 -23.91 42.98 -25.92
CA GLU A 2 -23.87 41.53 -26.21
C GLU A 2 -22.50 41.04 -26.72
N HIS A 3 -21.48 41.90 -26.74
CA HIS A 3 -20.11 41.56 -27.14
C HIS A 3 -19.14 41.34 -25.97
N ILE A 4 -19.61 41.38 -24.72
CA ILE A 4 -18.78 41.13 -23.52
C ILE A 4 -18.99 39.71 -22.95
N ARG A 5 -19.90 38.90 -23.51
CA ARG A 5 -20.21 37.54 -23.01
C ARG A 5 -19.60 36.38 -23.80
N ARG A 6 -18.65 36.63 -24.71
CA ARG A 6 -18.07 35.57 -25.57
C ARG A 6 -16.55 35.40 -25.50
N ILE A 7 -15.88 36.01 -24.51
CA ILE A 7 -14.42 35.84 -24.32
C ILE A 7 -14.07 34.86 -23.18
N GLU A 8 -15.04 34.39 -22.39
CA GLU A 8 -14.75 33.52 -21.22
C GLU A 8 -15.05 32.03 -21.41
N THR A 9 -15.35 31.54 -22.62
CA THR A 9 -15.68 30.11 -22.83
C THR A 9 -14.63 29.29 -23.57
N HIS A 10 -13.44 29.84 -23.84
CA HIS A 10 -12.33 29.07 -24.41
C HIS A 10 -10.95 29.38 -23.83
N SER A 11 -10.87 30.02 -22.66
CA SER A 11 -9.72 29.71 -21.80
C SER A 11 -10.10 28.43 -21.08
N SER A 12 -9.51 27.29 -21.44
CA SER A 12 -9.32 26.28 -20.42
C SER A 12 -8.66 27.03 -19.26
N SER A 13 -9.38 27.17 -18.14
CA SER A 13 -8.75 27.60 -16.91
C SER A 13 -7.62 26.60 -16.74
N VAL A 14 -6.39 27.02 -17.03
CA VAL A 14 -5.20 26.24 -16.73
C VAL A 14 -5.24 26.13 -15.22
N PHE A 15 -5.84 25.06 -14.73
CA PHE A 15 -5.98 24.78 -13.31
C PHE A 15 -4.56 24.84 -12.75
N ASN A 16 -4.25 25.92 -12.04
CA ASN A 16 -2.89 26.16 -11.63
C ASN A 16 -2.66 25.28 -10.40
N ARG A 17 -2.21 24.06 -10.66
CA ARG A 17 -1.92 22.99 -9.69
C ARG A 17 -1.14 23.48 -8.48
N LYS A 18 -0.18 24.38 -8.69
CA LYS A 18 0.61 24.99 -7.60
C LYS A 18 -0.26 25.88 -6.72
N THR A 19 -1.21 26.60 -7.30
CA THR A 19 -2.13 27.50 -6.60
C THR A 19 -3.17 26.71 -5.81
N SER A 20 -3.82 25.69 -6.39
CA SER A 20 -4.84 24.89 -5.68
C SER A 20 -4.25 24.14 -4.50
N LYS A 21 -3.09 23.48 -4.68
CA LYS A 21 -2.35 22.86 -3.57
C LYS A 21 -1.98 23.86 -2.47
N LYS A 22 -1.44 25.02 -2.85
CA LYS A 22 -1.08 26.07 -1.88
C LYS A 22 -2.30 26.61 -1.13
N ALA A 23 -3.44 26.75 -1.82
CA ALA A 23 -4.69 27.21 -1.21
C ALA A 23 -5.22 26.18 -0.19
N LEU A 24 -5.23 24.89 -0.54
CA LEU A 24 -5.64 23.83 0.38
C LEU A 24 -4.73 23.74 1.60
N LEU A 25 -3.41 23.79 1.40
CA LEU A 25 -2.45 23.81 2.51
C LEU A 25 -2.62 25.05 3.39
N ALA A 26 -2.83 26.22 2.79
CA ALA A 26 -3.10 27.44 3.55
C ALA A 26 -4.40 27.34 4.35
N LEU A 27 -5.44 26.70 3.80
CA LEU A 27 -6.70 26.45 4.48
C LEU A 27 -6.51 25.51 5.68
N VAL A 28 -5.82 24.38 5.49
CA VAL A 28 -5.50 23.44 6.58
C VAL A 28 -4.65 24.11 7.66
N HIS A 29 -3.61 24.85 7.27
CA HIS A 29 -2.74 25.55 8.21
C HIS A 29 -3.51 26.61 9.01
N LEU A 30 -4.36 27.40 8.34
CA LEU A 30 -5.22 28.39 9.00
C LEU A 30 -6.16 27.68 9.99
N TYR A 31 -6.80 26.60 9.55
CA TYR A 31 -7.69 25.81 10.37
C TYR A 31 -6.98 25.30 11.63
N GLY A 32 -5.84 24.62 11.47
CA GLY A 32 -5.11 24.04 12.59
C GLY A 32 -4.47 25.06 13.53
N SER A 33 -4.08 26.23 13.01
CA SER A 33 -3.59 27.36 13.83
C SER A 33 -4.67 27.94 14.74
N TYR A 34 -5.92 27.96 14.27
CA TYR A 34 -7.07 28.50 15.00
C TYR A 34 -7.99 27.40 15.54
N PHE A 35 -7.51 26.16 15.66
CA PHE A 35 -8.33 24.99 16.03
C PHE A 35 -9.13 25.22 17.32
N LYS A 36 -8.53 25.82 18.36
CA LYS A 36 -9.22 26.13 19.63
C LYS A 36 -10.41 27.07 19.50
N VAL A 37 -10.45 27.88 18.44
CA VAL A 37 -11.52 28.85 18.16
C VAL A 37 -12.50 28.27 17.14
N VAL A 38 -12.00 27.54 16.15
CA VAL A 38 -12.80 27.01 15.05
C VAL A 38 -13.51 25.72 15.45
N ALA A 39 -12.88 24.76 16.13
CA ALA A 39 -13.50 23.53 16.67
C ALA A 39 -14.34 22.65 15.69
N HIS A 40 -14.22 22.81 14.37
CA HIS A 40 -14.95 22.01 13.36
C HIS A 40 -14.05 21.04 12.53
N VAL A 41 -13.30 20.13 13.18
CA VAL A 41 -12.38 19.19 12.46
C VAL A 41 -13.13 18.26 11.51
N PRO A 42 -14.32 17.73 11.88
CA PRO A 42 -15.06 16.84 10.99
C PRO A 42 -15.41 17.46 9.63
N GLU A 43 -15.65 18.77 9.56
CA GLU A 43 -16.05 19.44 8.31
C GLU A 43 -14.90 19.52 7.31
N ILE A 44 -13.70 19.90 7.75
CA ILE A 44 -12.53 19.95 6.88
C ILE A 44 -12.11 18.55 6.44
N VAL A 45 -12.24 17.56 7.33
CA VAL A 45 -11.96 16.15 7.00
C VAL A 45 -12.98 15.63 5.99
N HIS A 46 -14.27 15.94 6.15
CA HIS A 46 -15.30 15.54 5.22
C HIS A 46 -15.09 16.15 3.83
N LEU A 47 -14.71 17.44 3.77
CA LEU A 47 -14.37 18.11 2.52
C LEU A 47 -13.17 17.43 1.83
N LEU A 48 -12.10 17.16 2.58
CA LEU A 48 -10.92 16.46 2.05
C LEU A 48 -11.26 15.03 1.61
N ALA A 49 -12.08 14.32 2.39
CA ALA A 49 -12.55 12.97 2.08
C ALA A 49 -13.31 12.95 0.75
N HIS A 50 -14.22 13.89 0.54
CA HIS A 50 -14.96 14.01 -0.72
C HIS A 50 -14.02 14.21 -1.93
N TRP A 51 -12.98 15.05 -1.81
CA TRP A 51 -12.00 15.19 -2.89
C TRP A 51 -11.10 13.96 -3.07
N LEU A 52 -10.92 13.14 -2.04
CA LEU A 52 -10.16 11.90 -2.14
C LEU A 52 -10.97 10.80 -2.85
N THR A 53 -12.30 10.78 -2.68
CA THR A 53 -13.18 9.73 -3.20
C THR A 53 -13.82 10.07 -4.53
N ASP A 54 -14.30 11.29 -4.71
CA ASP A 54 -15.21 11.63 -5.81
C ASP A 54 -14.60 12.58 -6.85
N GLU A 55 -13.45 13.19 -6.57
CA GLU A 55 -12.82 14.15 -7.50
C GLU A 55 -12.23 13.43 -8.73
N PRO A 56 -12.64 13.80 -9.95
CA PRO A 56 -12.10 13.19 -11.16
C PRO A 56 -10.69 13.69 -11.50
N GLU A 57 -10.31 14.90 -11.07
CA GLU A 57 -9.01 15.49 -11.35
C GLU A 57 -7.93 14.96 -10.38
N GLU A 58 -7.01 14.16 -10.93
CA GLU A 58 -5.90 13.51 -10.20
C GLU A 58 -5.10 14.48 -9.33
N GLN A 59 -4.83 15.68 -9.85
CA GLN A 59 -3.97 16.63 -9.17
C GLN A 59 -4.64 17.24 -7.94
N LEU A 60 -5.95 17.45 -8.00
CA LEU A 60 -6.71 17.99 -6.88
C LEU A 60 -6.89 16.90 -5.81
N ALA A 61 -7.21 15.67 -6.22
CA ALA A 61 -7.30 14.53 -5.31
C ALA A 61 -5.97 14.28 -4.55
N CYS A 62 -4.83 14.28 -5.25
CA CYS A 62 -3.52 14.16 -4.62
C CYS A 62 -3.17 15.39 -3.73
N ALA A 63 -3.58 16.60 -4.13
CA ALA A 63 -3.40 17.78 -3.28
C ALA A 63 -4.23 17.71 -1.98
N ALA A 64 -5.45 17.16 -2.06
CA ALA A 64 -6.27 16.89 -0.89
C ALA A 64 -5.61 15.84 0.03
N ALA A 65 -4.97 14.81 -0.52
CA ALA A 65 -4.25 13.81 0.26
C ALA A 65 -3.10 14.43 1.05
N ILE A 66 -2.30 15.27 0.39
CA ILE A 66 -1.20 16.01 1.03
C ILE A 66 -1.72 16.97 2.11
N ALA A 67 -2.84 17.64 1.86
CA ALA A 67 -3.47 18.52 2.82
C ALA A 67 -4.02 17.76 4.04
N LEU A 68 -4.61 16.58 3.82
CA LEU A 68 -5.06 15.69 4.90
C LEU A 68 -3.89 15.20 5.74
N GLU A 69 -2.79 14.79 5.11
CA GLU A 69 -1.59 14.39 5.84
C GLU A 69 -1.06 15.52 6.74
N HIS A 70 -0.96 16.73 6.20
CA HIS A 70 -0.49 17.89 6.93
C HIS A 70 -1.41 18.22 8.10
N LEU A 71 -2.74 18.14 7.92
CA LEU A 71 -3.71 18.28 9.01
C LEU A 71 -3.44 17.29 10.13
N LEU A 72 -3.29 16.01 9.78
CA LEU A 72 -3.10 14.93 10.74
C LEU A 72 -1.75 15.05 11.47
N LEU A 73 -0.65 15.28 10.74
CA LEU A 73 0.69 15.28 11.33
C LEU A 73 1.03 16.58 12.07
N GLU A 74 0.62 17.74 11.57
CA GLU A 74 0.97 19.02 12.21
C GLU A 74 0.00 19.39 13.33
N HIS A 75 -1.28 19.02 13.20
CA HIS A 75 -2.32 19.44 14.13
C HIS A 75 -2.92 18.29 14.94
N GLY A 76 -2.56 17.03 14.67
CA GLY A 76 -3.08 15.85 15.37
C GLY A 76 -2.80 15.78 16.87
N HIS A 77 -1.77 16.48 17.35
CA HIS A 77 -1.49 16.62 18.78
C HIS A 77 -2.57 17.42 19.54
N GLN A 78 -3.43 18.16 18.82
CA GLN A 78 -4.53 18.95 19.40
C GLN A 78 -5.84 18.16 19.49
N PHE A 79 -5.93 16.99 18.85
CA PHE A 79 -7.15 16.20 18.78
C PHE A 79 -7.34 15.35 20.04
N ASP A 80 -8.57 15.31 20.54
CA ASP A 80 -8.99 14.42 21.61
C ASP A 80 -9.44 13.06 21.05
N ASP A 81 -9.78 12.14 21.96
CA ASP A 81 -10.16 10.76 21.62
C ASP A 81 -11.40 10.72 20.71
N GLU A 82 -12.40 11.59 20.93
CA GLU A 82 -13.62 11.65 20.11
C GLU A 82 -13.32 12.08 18.67
N ILE A 83 -12.45 13.08 18.48
CA ILE A 83 -12.01 13.51 17.16
C ILE A 83 -11.20 12.39 16.48
N TRP A 84 -10.31 11.71 17.20
CA TRP A 84 -9.56 10.59 16.65
C TRP A 84 -10.43 9.42 16.23
N ASP A 85 -11.49 9.10 16.98
CA ASP A 85 -12.47 8.09 16.59
C ASP A 85 -13.18 8.47 15.29
N SER A 86 -13.65 9.72 15.18
CA SER A 86 -14.29 10.23 13.96
C SER A 86 -13.34 10.26 12.75
N LEU A 87 -12.08 10.64 12.97
CA LEU A 87 -11.02 10.64 11.95
C LEU A 87 -10.71 9.23 11.48
N THR A 88 -10.59 8.29 12.42
CA THR A 88 -10.33 6.88 12.14
C THR A 88 -11.45 6.29 11.29
N PHE A 89 -12.70 6.53 11.68
CA PHE A 89 -13.86 6.11 10.88
C PHE A 89 -13.81 6.68 9.46
N SER A 90 -13.48 7.97 9.33
CA SER A 90 -13.39 8.65 8.04
C SER A 90 -12.26 8.09 7.16
N LEU A 91 -11.06 7.88 7.72
CA LEU A 91 -9.92 7.30 7.01
C LEU A 91 -10.20 5.86 6.54
N THR A 92 -10.81 5.03 7.40
CA THR A 92 -11.24 3.68 7.04
C THR A 92 -12.34 3.70 5.98
N SER A 93 -13.27 4.65 6.05
CA SER A 93 -14.31 4.81 5.03
C SER A 93 -13.72 5.22 3.67
N ILE A 94 -12.73 6.13 3.65
CA ILE A 94 -12.01 6.50 2.43
C ILE A 94 -11.30 5.27 1.86
N ALA A 95 -10.57 4.50 2.68
CA ALA A 95 -9.91 3.28 2.24
C ALA A 95 -10.90 2.28 1.62
N ASN A 96 -12.01 2.00 2.30
CA ASN A 96 -13.05 1.08 1.80
C ASN A 96 -13.66 1.52 0.46
N HIS A 97 -13.67 2.83 0.17
CA HIS A 97 -14.13 3.36 -1.10
C HIS A 97 -13.08 3.18 -2.22
N LEU A 98 -11.80 3.38 -1.90
CA LEU A 98 -10.70 3.32 -2.87
C LEU A 98 -10.24 1.90 -3.19
N VAL A 99 -10.26 1.02 -2.18
CA VAL A 99 -9.76 -0.36 -2.29
C VAL A 99 -10.77 -1.20 -3.09
N PRO A 100 -10.36 -1.83 -4.20
CA PRO A 100 -11.29 -2.48 -5.12
C PRO A 100 -11.66 -3.90 -4.67
N HIS A 101 -12.24 -4.04 -3.47
CA HIS A 101 -12.71 -5.33 -2.93
C HIS A 101 -13.70 -6.04 -3.85
N TRP A 102 -14.50 -5.25 -4.57
CA TRP A 102 -15.51 -5.69 -5.53
C TRP A 102 -14.91 -6.34 -6.79
N LEU A 103 -13.60 -6.49 -6.92
CA LEU A 103 -13.00 -7.34 -7.96
C LEU A 103 -13.15 -8.83 -7.64
N PHE A 104 -13.28 -9.17 -6.37
CA PHE A 104 -13.25 -10.55 -5.91
C PHE A 104 -14.64 -11.04 -5.50
N PRO A 105 -14.96 -12.32 -5.74
CA PRO A 105 -16.22 -12.87 -5.32
C PRO A 105 -16.36 -12.73 -3.79
N PRO A 106 -17.57 -12.40 -3.29
CA PRO A 106 -17.80 -12.33 -1.87
C PRO A 106 -17.46 -13.68 -1.22
N PRO A 107 -16.92 -13.68 0.01
CA PRO A 107 -16.66 -14.93 0.71
C PRO A 107 -17.96 -15.73 0.82
N PRO A 108 -17.91 -17.07 0.64
CA PRO A 108 -19.10 -17.89 0.77
C PRO A 108 -19.67 -17.68 2.18
N VAL A 109 -20.95 -17.28 2.26
CA VAL A 109 -21.64 -17.09 3.53
C VAL A 109 -21.57 -18.42 4.28
N ALA A 110 -21.20 -18.40 5.56
CA ALA A 110 -20.99 -19.59 6.39
C ALA A 110 -22.25 -20.49 6.59
N ALA A 111 -23.36 -20.17 5.91
CA ALA A 111 -24.52 -21.04 5.79
C ALA A 111 -24.42 -21.79 4.44
N GLU A 112 -24.09 -23.08 4.54
CA GLU A 112 -24.25 -24.11 3.50
C GLU A 112 -23.29 -24.05 2.31
N THR A 113 -22.05 -24.48 2.51
CA THR A 113 -21.24 -25.03 1.41
C THR A 113 -20.32 -26.13 1.90
N THR A 114 -20.89 -27.28 2.27
CA THR A 114 -20.20 -28.54 1.98
C THR A 114 -20.27 -28.71 0.47
N THR A 115 -19.25 -28.29 -0.28
CA THR A 115 -19.08 -28.75 -1.65
C THR A 115 -19.10 -30.28 -1.60
N PRO A 116 -20.11 -30.95 -2.18
CA PRO A 116 -20.17 -32.40 -2.11
C PRO A 116 -18.89 -32.97 -2.75
N PRO A 117 -18.33 -34.06 -2.21
CA PRO A 117 -17.04 -34.61 -2.68
C PRO A 117 -17.02 -34.91 -4.18
N ALA A 118 -18.19 -35.13 -4.80
CA ALA A 118 -18.34 -35.28 -6.24
C ALA A 118 -18.03 -34.00 -7.03
N GLU A 119 -18.39 -32.81 -6.55
CA GLU A 119 -18.10 -31.52 -7.18
C GLU A 119 -16.63 -31.12 -7.03
N ALA A 120 -16.02 -31.44 -5.88
CA ALA A 120 -14.59 -31.21 -5.64
C ALA A 120 -13.70 -32.12 -6.50
N ALA A 121 -14.20 -33.31 -6.89
CA ALA A 121 -13.50 -34.25 -7.77
C ALA A 121 -13.64 -33.92 -9.27
N MET A 122 -14.47 -32.94 -9.66
CA MET A 122 -14.64 -32.57 -11.08
C MET A 122 -13.42 -31.82 -11.61
N TYR A 123 -13.10 -32.03 -12.88
CA TYR A 123 -12.13 -31.18 -13.58
C TYR A 123 -12.58 -29.72 -13.55
N PRO A 124 -11.67 -28.74 -13.38
CA PRO A 124 -12.03 -27.32 -13.27
C PRO A 124 -12.90 -26.80 -14.42
N SER A 125 -12.61 -27.22 -15.65
CA SER A 125 -13.39 -26.85 -16.84
C SER A 125 -14.82 -27.40 -16.81
N VAL A 126 -14.99 -28.65 -16.34
CA VAL A 126 -16.31 -29.29 -16.19
C VAL A 126 -17.08 -28.64 -15.05
N ARG A 127 -16.41 -28.35 -13.93
CA ARG A 127 -17.01 -27.63 -12.81
C ARG A 127 -17.45 -26.23 -13.23
N ALA A 128 -16.64 -25.48 -13.97
CA ALA A 128 -17.00 -24.16 -14.47
C ALA A 128 -18.17 -24.20 -15.46
N ALA A 129 -18.27 -25.25 -16.29
CA ALA A 129 -19.39 -25.42 -17.21
C ALA A 129 -20.70 -25.82 -16.50
N LEU A 130 -20.62 -26.65 -15.45
CA LEU A 130 -21.79 -27.14 -14.71
C LEU A 130 -22.24 -26.18 -13.60
N PHE A 131 -21.31 -25.43 -13.03
CA PHE A 131 -21.52 -24.46 -11.95
C PHE A 131 -20.85 -23.13 -12.33
N PRO A 132 -21.35 -22.45 -13.38
CA PRO A 132 -20.78 -21.17 -13.80
C PRO A 132 -20.90 -20.15 -12.66
N THR A 133 -19.79 -19.49 -12.34
CA THR A 133 -19.80 -18.39 -11.37
C THR A 133 -20.61 -17.24 -11.96
N THR A 134 -21.59 -16.73 -11.20
CA THR A 134 -22.34 -15.52 -11.57
C THR A 134 -21.52 -14.24 -11.38
N TRP A 135 -20.39 -14.33 -10.67
CA TRP A 135 -19.50 -13.21 -10.42
C TRP A 135 -18.75 -12.81 -11.68
N THR A 136 -18.86 -11.54 -12.05
CA THR A 136 -18.15 -10.96 -13.19
C THR A 136 -17.67 -9.55 -12.86
N ILE A 137 -16.48 -9.20 -13.35
CA ILE A 137 -15.90 -7.87 -13.20
C ILE A 137 -16.44 -7.00 -14.32
N THR A 138 -17.24 -5.99 -13.97
CA THR A 138 -17.98 -5.15 -14.94
C THR A 138 -17.42 -3.74 -15.09
N LYS A 139 -16.57 -3.31 -14.17
CA LYS A 139 -15.93 -1.98 -14.18
C LYS A 139 -14.47 -2.13 -13.77
N ALA A 140 -13.64 -1.14 -14.12
CA ALA A 140 -12.26 -1.06 -13.67
C ALA A 140 -12.12 -0.01 -12.56
N PRO A 141 -11.13 -0.14 -11.64
CA PRO A 141 -10.85 0.90 -10.66
C PRO A 141 -10.42 2.21 -11.35
N PRO A 142 -10.94 3.37 -10.94
CA PRO A 142 -10.51 4.67 -11.48
C PRO A 142 -9.01 4.92 -11.24
N LEU A 143 -8.35 5.57 -12.20
CA LEU A 143 -6.93 5.95 -12.07
C LEU A 143 -6.70 6.84 -10.84
N THR A 144 -7.56 7.84 -10.64
CA THR A 144 -7.57 8.73 -9.48
C THR A 144 -7.58 7.95 -8.18
N HIS A 145 -8.43 6.92 -8.06
CA HIS A 145 -8.51 6.11 -6.85
C HIS A 145 -7.20 5.38 -6.56
N MET A 146 -6.52 4.86 -7.58
CA MET A 146 -5.25 4.15 -7.39
C MET A 146 -4.10 5.08 -6.99
N LEU A 147 -4.10 6.32 -7.48
CA LEU A 147 -3.16 7.36 -7.08
C LEU A 147 -3.41 7.80 -5.63
N VAL A 148 -4.68 8.06 -5.28
CA VAL A 148 -5.06 8.43 -3.92
C VAL A 148 -4.78 7.29 -2.93
N LEU A 149 -4.96 6.03 -3.34
CA LEU A 149 -4.66 4.88 -2.49
C LEU A 149 -3.17 4.82 -2.10
N LEU A 150 -2.25 5.15 -3.01
CA LEU A 150 -0.81 5.25 -2.70
C LEU A 150 -0.54 6.34 -1.66
N GLU A 151 -1.17 7.51 -1.80
CA GLU A 151 -1.04 8.58 -0.82
C GLU A 151 -1.66 8.20 0.52
N LEU A 152 -2.80 7.52 0.52
CA LEU A 152 -3.46 7.05 1.74
C LEU A 152 -2.59 6.05 2.51
N GLN A 153 -1.96 5.09 1.83
CA GLN A 153 -1.01 4.15 2.46
C GLN A 153 0.11 4.90 3.19
N ARG A 154 0.67 5.92 2.54
CA ARG A 154 1.70 6.80 3.12
C ARG A 154 1.19 7.59 4.31
N ILE A 155 -0.02 8.16 4.22
CA ILE A 155 -0.67 8.88 5.32
C ILE A 155 -0.85 7.96 6.53
N LEU A 156 -1.43 6.76 6.32
CA LEU A 156 -1.65 5.79 7.39
C LEU A 156 -0.34 5.40 8.07
N GLY A 157 0.71 5.07 7.30
CA GLY A 157 2.02 4.75 7.84
C GLY A 157 2.67 5.90 8.62
N ASN A 158 2.52 7.14 8.13
CA ASN A 158 3.01 8.32 8.84
C ASN A 158 2.25 8.58 10.15
N VAL A 159 0.92 8.50 10.14
CA VAL A 159 0.09 8.69 11.33
C VAL A 159 0.43 7.65 12.41
N LEU A 160 0.50 6.38 12.04
CA LEU A 160 0.80 5.27 12.94
C LEU A 160 2.20 5.33 13.59
N VAL A 161 3.12 6.09 13.00
CA VAL A 161 4.51 6.21 13.49
C VAL A 161 4.73 7.51 14.25
N HIS A 162 4.12 8.61 13.81
CA HIS A 162 4.46 9.94 14.32
C HIS A 162 3.43 10.49 15.31
N MET A 163 2.20 9.97 15.33
CA MET A 163 1.14 10.48 16.21
C MET A 163 1.14 9.79 17.57
N ALA A 164 1.89 10.37 18.51
CA ALA A 164 1.91 9.91 19.90
C ALA A 164 0.56 10.11 20.64
N SER A 165 -0.30 11.01 20.17
CA SER A 165 -1.64 11.25 20.73
C SER A 165 -2.69 10.24 20.23
N LEU A 166 -2.34 9.33 19.32
CA LEU A 166 -3.30 8.41 18.72
C LEU A 166 -3.79 7.37 19.76
N PRO A 167 -5.10 7.30 20.03
CA PRO A 167 -5.63 6.29 20.94
C PRO A 167 -5.37 4.87 20.41
N ARG A 168 -5.17 3.92 21.33
CA ARG A 168 -4.86 2.53 20.96
C ARG A 168 -5.91 1.87 20.04
N PRO A 169 -7.23 2.02 20.26
CA PRO A 169 -8.25 1.45 19.35
C PRO A 169 -8.17 2.05 17.94
N CYS A 170 -7.87 3.35 17.84
CA CYS A 170 -7.64 4.03 16.57
C CYS A 170 -6.39 3.48 15.86
N PHE A 171 -5.29 3.30 16.61
CA PHE A 171 -4.07 2.68 16.08
C PHE A 171 -4.35 1.29 15.50
N GLU A 172 -5.05 0.43 16.24
CA GLU A 172 -5.38 -0.93 15.79
C GLU A 172 -6.25 -0.93 14.52
N SER A 173 -7.23 -0.02 14.46
CA SER A 173 -8.12 0.14 13.30
C SER A 173 -7.40 0.67 12.06
N LEU A 174 -6.55 1.69 12.21
CA LEU A 174 -5.76 2.26 11.11
C LEU A 174 -4.69 1.28 10.62
N LEU A 175 -4.09 0.49 11.53
CA LEU A 175 -3.15 -0.56 11.16
C LEU A 175 -3.85 -1.67 10.36
N ALA A 176 -5.02 -2.12 10.80
CA ALA A 176 -5.83 -3.08 10.06
C ALA A 176 -6.23 -2.54 8.68
N CYS A 177 -6.59 -1.26 8.60
CA CYS A 177 -6.89 -0.56 7.37
C CYS A 177 -5.68 -0.56 6.40
N LEU A 178 -4.48 -0.21 6.88
CA LEU A 178 -3.26 -0.24 6.07
C LEU A 178 -2.96 -1.65 5.55
N LEU A 179 -3.07 -2.65 6.42
CA LEU A 179 -2.85 -4.05 6.06
C LEU A 179 -3.82 -4.54 5.00
N ASP A 180 -5.09 -4.19 5.12
CA ASP A 180 -6.11 -4.55 4.14
C ASP A 180 -5.79 -4.01 2.73
N THR A 181 -5.32 -2.75 2.64
CA THR A 181 -4.84 -2.20 1.35
C THR A 181 -3.72 -3.03 0.72
N CYS A 182 -2.81 -3.55 1.55
CA CYS A 182 -1.69 -4.39 1.09
C CYS A 182 -2.18 -5.76 0.63
N VAL A 183 -3.11 -6.37 1.39
CA VAL A 183 -3.69 -7.68 1.07
C VAL A 183 -4.46 -7.62 -0.25
N VAL A 184 -5.27 -6.59 -0.46
CA VAL A 184 -6.03 -6.44 -1.72
C VAL A 184 -5.10 -6.20 -2.90
N ALA A 185 -4.11 -5.30 -2.77
CA ALA A 185 -3.13 -5.06 -3.82
C ALA A 185 -2.41 -6.36 -4.22
N ARG A 186 -1.96 -7.14 -3.21
CA ARG A 186 -1.33 -8.44 -3.44
C ARG A 186 -2.27 -9.42 -4.14
N ARG A 187 -3.52 -9.49 -3.69
CA ARG A 187 -4.52 -10.39 -4.27
C ARG A 187 -4.78 -10.09 -5.75
N VAL A 188 -4.83 -8.81 -6.13
CA VAL A 188 -4.95 -8.41 -7.54
C VAL A 188 -3.71 -8.87 -8.33
N ASN A 189 -2.52 -8.74 -7.77
CA ASN A 189 -1.29 -9.14 -8.45
C ASN A 189 -1.16 -10.65 -8.63
N ASP A 190 -1.64 -11.43 -7.66
CA ASP A 190 -1.60 -12.90 -7.70
C ASP A 190 -2.71 -13.50 -8.58
N ASP A 191 -3.84 -12.83 -8.74
CA ASP A 191 -5.01 -13.34 -9.46
C ASP A 191 -4.96 -12.99 -10.96
N VAL A 192 -4.50 -13.94 -11.78
CA VAL A 192 -4.37 -13.77 -13.23
C VAL A 192 -5.73 -13.53 -13.90
N ASP A 193 -6.80 -14.17 -13.43
CA ASP A 193 -8.13 -14.05 -14.02
C ASP A 193 -8.71 -12.64 -13.80
N VAL A 194 -8.53 -12.10 -12.59
CA VAL A 194 -8.88 -10.70 -12.28
C VAL A 194 -8.10 -9.74 -13.18
N ARG A 195 -6.79 -9.93 -13.34
CA ARG A 195 -5.97 -9.06 -14.19
C ARG A 195 -6.33 -9.16 -15.67
N GLN A 196 -6.67 -10.35 -16.16
CA GLN A 196 -7.16 -10.54 -17.54
C GLN A 196 -8.51 -9.86 -17.75
N ALA A 197 -9.43 -9.96 -16.80
CA ALA A 197 -10.72 -9.28 -16.87
C ALA A 197 -10.54 -7.75 -16.89
N LEU A 198 -9.65 -7.22 -16.05
CA LEU A 198 -9.31 -5.80 -16.06
C LEU A 198 -8.63 -5.36 -17.37
N TYR A 199 -7.75 -6.21 -17.92
CA TYR A 199 -7.15 -5.97 -19.22
C TYR A 199 -8.21 -5.92 -20.34
N ALA A 200 -9.23 -6.78 -20.28
CA ALA A 200 -10.35 -6.76 -21.22
C ALA A 200 -11.20 -5.47 -21.11
N LEU A 201 -11.24 -4.85 -19.93
CA LEU A 201 -11.86 -3.53 -19.70
C LEU A 201 -10.96 -2.34 -20.06
N GLU A 202 -9.92 -2.57 -20.86
CA GLU A 202 -8.92 -1.56 -21.27
C GLU A 202 -8.16 -0.90 -20.10
N TRP A 203 -8.21 -1.49 -18.90
CA TRP A 203 -7.43 -1.01 -17.78
C TRP A 203 -5.98 -1.45 -17.94
N ARG A 204 -5.07 -0.47 -17.97
CA ARG A 204 -3.61 -0.67 -18.19
C ARG A 204 -2.77 -0.13 -17.05
N TYR A 205 -3.37 0.02 -15.87
CA TYR A 205 -2.67 0.56 -14.70
C TYR A 205 -1.48 -0.33 -14.32
N GLY A 206 -0.34 0.29 -14.02
CA GLY A 206 0.91 -0.38 -13.68
C GLY A 206 1.70 -0.90 -14.88
N SER A 207 1.02 -1.32 -15.96
CA SER A 207 1.64 -1.89 -17.15
C SER A 207 2.62 -0.92 -17.83
N LEU A 208 3.85 -1.36 -18.06
CA LEU A 208 4.91 -0.61 -18.73
C LEU A 208 5.05 -1.00 -20.21
N ALA A 209 4.72 -2.25 -20.55
CA ALA A 209 4.83 -2.78 -21.90
C ALA A 209 3.48 -3.19 -22.50
N SER A 210 3.41 -3.18 -23.84
CA SER A 210 2.24 -3.69 -24.56
C SER A 210 2.05 -5.18 -24.29
N GLY A 211 0.82 -5.57 -23.90
CA GLY A 211 0.48 -6.95 -23.59
C GLY A 211 0.74 -7.39 -22.15
N GLU A 212 1.38 -6.55 -21.33
CA GLU A 212 1.51 -6.80 -19.89
C GLU A 212 0.13 -6.67 -19.20
N LEU A 213 -0.18 -7.62 -18.32
CA LEU A 213 -1.41 -7.57 -17.53
C LEU A 213 -1.32 -6.43 -16.49
N PRO A 214 -2.42 -5.71 -16.21
CA PRO A 214 -2.42 -4.62 -15.25
C PRO A 214 -2.21 -5.13 -13.83
N HIS A 215 -1.58 -4.34 -12.96
CA HIS A 215 -1.19 -4.77 -11.62
C HIS A 215 -1.09 -3.57 -10.66
N LEU A 216 -1.13 -3.86 -9.36
CA LEU A 216 -1.03 -2.94 -8.24
C LEU A 216 0.30 -3.11 -7.48
N LEU A 217 1.37 -3.40 -8.21
CA LEU A 217 2.69 -3.67 -7.60
C LEU A 217 3.20 -2.45 -6.81
N SER A 218 2.93 -1.23 -7.29
CA SER A 218 3.25 0.00 -6.57
C SER A 218 2.56 0.07 -5.21
N GLN A 219 1.26 -0.27 -5.13
CA GLN A 219 0.47 -0.26 -3.88
C GLN A 219 0.91 -1.38 -2.94
N GLU A 220 1.22 -2.56 -3.47
CA GLU A 220 1.74 -3.67 -2.70
C GLU A 220 3.06 -3.30 -2.03
N ILE A 221 4.01 -2.74 -2.81
CA ILE A 221 5.32 -2.34 -2.31
C ILE A 221 5.19 -1.15 -1.35
N ALA A 222 4.52 -0.06 -1.76
CA ALA A 222 4.40 1.15 -0.95
C ALA A 222 3.70 0.88 0.38
N GLY A 223 2.55 0.20 0.36
CA GLY A 223 1.84 -0.20 1.57
C GLY A 223 2.70 -1.09 2.48
N THR A 224 3.44 -2.05 1.91
CA THR A 224 4.33 -2.92 2.69
C THR A 224 5.51 -2.16 3.31
N ARG A 225 6.05 -1.14 2.63
CA ARG A 225 7.10 -0.26 3.19
C ARG A 225 6.58 0.56 4.36
N GLU A 226 5.37 1.11 4.24
CA GLU A 226 4.72 1.83 5.34
C GLU A 226 4.40 0.90 6.51
N TYR A 227 3.96 -0.34 6.25
CA TYR A 227 3.75 -1.33 7.31
C TYR A 227 5.08 -1.73 7.99
N LEU A 228 6.14 -1.97 7.22
CA LEU A 228 7.48 -2.24 7.74
C LEU A 228 7.94 -1.12 8.69
N LYS A 229 7.74 0.14 8.28
CA LYS A 229 8.07 1.30 9.11
C LYS A 229 7.29 1.33 10.43
N VAL A 230 5.98 1.02 10.42
CA VAL A 230 5.17 0.89 11.64
C VAL A 230 5.70 -0.23 12.54
N LEU A 231 6.05 -1.37 11.97
CA LEU A 231 6.60 -2.51 12.71
C LEU A 231 7.94 -2.19 13.36
N VAL A 232 8.83 -1.51 12.65
CA VAL A 232 10.15 -1.12 13.14
C VAL A 232 10.04 -0.07 14.25
N HIS A 233 9.14 0.91 14.09
CA HIS A 233 8.89 1.89 15.14
C HIS A 233 8.35 1.25 16.43
N ASN A 234 7.52 0.22 16.30
CA ASN A 234 6.89 -0.49 17.41
C ASN A 234 7.53 -1.87 17.67
N LEU A 235 8.83 -2.02 17.36
CA LEU A 235 9.48 -3.33 17.26
C LEU A 235 9.33 -4.16 18.54
N ASP A 236 9.41 -3.53 19.71
CA ASP A 236 9.31 -4.24 20.99
C ASP A 236 8.01 -5.03 21.15
N ALA A 237 6.89 -4.47 20.71
CA ALA A 237 5.57 -5.12 20.73
C ALA A 237 5.30 -5.96 19.47
N MET A 238 5.98 -5.64 18.36
CA MET A 238 5.65 -6.16 17.02
C MET A 238 6.75 -7.04 16.41
N ARG A 239 7.68 -7.59 17.20
CA ARG A 239 8.75 -8.49 16.72
C ARG A 239 8.23 -9.68 15.90
N GLY A 240 7.13 -10.29 16.35
CA GLY A 240 6.53 -11.44 15.67
C GLY A 240 6.07 -11.09 14.25
N PRO A 241 5.16 -10.10 14.08
CA PRO A 241 4.76 -9.60 12.78
C PRO A 241 5.92 -9.08 11.90
N PHE A 242 6.93 -8.44 12.50
CA PHE A 242 8.17 -8.05 11.80
C PHE A 242 8.90 -9.25 11.20
N ALA A 243 9.19 -10.27 12.00
CA ALA A 243 9.88 -11.47 11.54
C ALA A 243 9.09 -12.17 10.43
N GLN A 244 7.77 -12.31 10.59
CA GLN A 244 6.91 -12.91 9.56
C GLN A 244 6.94 -12.13 8.24
N LEU A 245 6.87 -10.81 8.31
CA LEU A 245 6.92 -9.97 7.11
C LEU A 245 8.27 -10.15 6.38
N VAL A 246 9.38 -9.99 7.09
CA VAL A 246 10.72 -10.08 6.51
C VAL A 246 10.98 -11.48 5.94
N GLN A 247 10.67 -12.54 6.69
CA GLN A 247 10.84 -13.92 6.21
C GLN A 247 10.05 -14.18 4.93
N ARG A 248 8.77 -13.81 4.90
CA ARG A 248 7.93 -14.02 3.72
C ARG A 248 8.47 -13.23 2.52
N THR A 249 8.76 -11.95 2.71
CA THR A 249 9.21 -11.07 1.62
C THR A 249 10.55 -11.51 1.05
N LEU A 250 11.53 -11.86 1.88
CA LEU A 250 12.83 -12.33 1.42
C LEU A 250 12.73 -13.68 0.71
N ALA A 251 11.95 -14.63 1.24
CA ALA A 251 11.73 -15.93 0.61
C ALA A 251 11.06 -15.80 -0.78
N GLU A 252 10.02 -14.97 -0.90
CA GLU A 252 9.36 -14.69 -2.18
C GLU A 252 10.30 -14.01 -3.17
N TYR A 253 11.05 -13.00 -2.71
CA TYR A 253 12.03 -12.29 -3.53
C TYR A 253 13.11 -13.23 -4.09
N LEU A 254 13.64 -14.12 -3.24
CA LEU A 254 14.60 -15.15 -3.65
C LEU A 254 13.99 -16.07 -4.70
N ALA A 255 12.76 -16.55 -4.48
CA ALA A 255 12.07 -17.42 -5.42
C ALA A 255 11.86 -16.77 -6.81
N TRP A 256 11.61 -15.47 -6.88
CA TRP A 256 11.49 -14.73 -8.14
C TRP A 256 12.84 -14.37 -8.78
N SER A 257 13.91 -14.36 -8.00
CA SER A 257 15.26 -14.02 -8.46
C SER A 257 16.02 -15.20 -9.08
N LEU A 258 15.47 -16.42 -8.99
CA LEU A 258 16.05 -17.61 -9.61
C LEU A 258 15.89 -17.56 -11.14
N GLU A 259 16.99 -17.72 -11.88
CA GLU A 259 16.94 -17.85 -13.34
C GLU A 259 16.14 -19.10 -13.74
N LYS A 260 15.08 -18.90 -14.54
CA LYS A 260 14.33 -19.99 -15.16
C LYS A 260 14.55 -19.97 -16.68
N PRO A 261 14.75 -21.15 -17.31
CA PRO A 261 15.24 -21.24 -18.68
C PRO A 261 14.22 -20.89 -19.79
N GLU A 262 12.94 -20.64 -19.49
CA GLU A 262 11.92 -20.38 -20.53
C GLU A 262 11.10 -19.09 -20.30
N PRO A 263 10.94 -18.22 -21.34
CA PRO A 263 10.06 -17.07 -21.29
C PRO A 263 8.58 -17.50 -21.43
N THR A 264 7.85 -17.42 -20.33
CA THR A 264 6.40 -17.62 -20.21
C THR A 264 5.81 -16.39 -19.50
N TRP A 265 4.50 -16.17 -19.53
CA TRP A 265 3.89 -15.07 -18.76
C TRP A 265 4.22 -15.14 -17.26
N LEU A 266 4.32 -16.36 -16.72
CA LEU A 266 4.79 -16.61 -15.36
C LEU A 266 6.22 -16.12 -15.12
N SER A 267 7.12 -16.25 -16.10
CA SER A 267 8.48 -15.71 -15.94
C SER A 267 8.56 -14.20 -16.19
N VAL A 268 7.65 -13.61 -16.97
CA VAL A 268 7.53 -12.14 -17.08
C VAL A 268 7.04 -11.53 -15.76
N ASP A 269 6.01 -12.09 -15.13
CA ASP A 269 5.49 -11.63 -13.83
C ASP A 269 6.54 -11.79 -12.72
N GLN A 270 7.26 -12.92 -12.71
CA GLN A 270 8.38 -13.13 -11.77
C GLN A 270 9.50 -12.13 -11.97
N HIS A 271 9.87 -11.84 -13.22
CA HIS A 271 10.86 -10.81 -13.52
C HIS A 271 10.37 -9.43 -13.05
N GLN A 272 9.12 -9.08 -13.32
CA GLN A 272 8.55 -7.82 -12.87
C GLN A 272 8.62 -7.68 -11.34
N ARG A 273 8.23 -8.73 -10.60
CA ARG A 273 8.28 -8.74 -9.14
C ARG A 273 9.70 -8.69 -8.62
N SER A 274 10.65 -9.41 -9.22
CA SER A 274 12.05 -9.39 -8.78
C SER A 274 12.71 -8.02 -8.97
N PHE A 275 12.31 -7.24 -9.97
CA PHE A 275 12.75 -5.85 -10.11
C PHE A 275 11.99 -4.91 -9.19
N GLY A 276 10.66 -5.03 -9.14
CA GLY A 276 9.80 -4.16 -8.34
C GLY A 276 10.10 -4.24 -6.84
N TYR A 277 10.40 -5.42 -6.30
CA TYR A 277 10.63 -5.62 -4.87
C TYR A 277 11.98 -5.11 -4.36
N VAL A 278 12.94 -4.78 -5.23
CA VAL A 278 14.28 -4.35 -4.84
C VAL A 278 14.26 -3.24 -3.77
N PRO A 279 13.48 -2.14 -3.89
CA PRO A 279 13.46 -1.08 -2.89
C PRO A 279 12.96 -1.57 -1.52
N LEU A 280 11.96 -2.44 -1.47
CA LEU A 280 11.44 -2.99 -0.21
C LEU A 280 12.49 -3.89 0.48
N VAL A 281 13.14 -4.77 -0.29
CA VAL A 281 14.20 -5.64 0.23
C VAL A 281 15.39 -4.82 0.73
N VAL A 282 15.77 -3.77 0.00
CA VAL A 282 16.82 -2.84 0.42
C VAL A 282 16.45 -2.14 1.73
N ASP A 283 15.23 -1.62 1.87
CA ASP A 283 14.77 -0.99 3.10
C ASP A 283 14.78 -1.96 4.29
N MET A 284 14.38 -3.22 4.10
CA MET A 284 14.44 -4.26 5.13
C MET A 284 15.89 -4.52 5.57
N LEU A 285 16.81 -4.69 4.62
CA LEU A 285 18.23 -4.91 4.90
C LEU A 285 18.85 -3.71 5.61
N GLN A 286 18.57 -2.49 5.15
CA GLN A 286 19.05 -1.26 5.77
C GLN A 286 18.52 -1.10 7.20
N THR A 287 17.25 -1.43 7.43
CA THR A 287 16.66 -1.46 8.76
C THR A 287 17.43 -2.42 9.67
N MET A 288 17.60 -3.67 9.24
CA MET A 288 18.30 -4.69 10.02
C MET A 288 19.76 -4.32 10.29
N ALA A 289 20.42 -3.61 9.36
CA ALA A 289 21.78 -3.12 9.54
C ALA A 289 21.92 -2.08 10.67
N THR A 290 20.82 -1.48 11.13
CA THR A 290 20.80 -0.52 12.26
C THR A 290 20.44 -1.16 13.60
N PHE A 291 20.12 -2.45 13.64
CA PHE A 291 19.80 -3.14 14.88
C PHE A 291 21.00 -3.22 15.82
N SER A 292 20.71 -3.13 17.12
CA SER A 292 21.66 -3.43 18.19
C SER A 292 22.08 -4.90 18.14
N GLU A 293 23.20 -5.21 18.79
CA GLU A 293 23.73 -6.58 18.89
C GLU A 293 22.68 -7.56 19.45
N ASP A 294 22.05 -7.18 20.57
CA ASP A 294 21.02 -7.99 21.23
C ASP A 294 19.80 -8.22 20.34
N GLU A 295 19.35 -7.22 19.59
CA GLU A 295 18.20 -7.37 18.71
C GLU A 295 18.56 -8.22 17.49
N MET A 296 19.74 -8.03 16.90
CA MET A 296 20.22 -8.85 15.80
C MET A 296 20.32 -10.33 16.20
N LEU A 297 20.87 -10.63 17.39
CA LEU A 297 20.98 -11.98 17.91
C LEU A 297 19.64 -12.70 18.03
N ARG A 298 18.55 -11.98 18.33
CA ARG A 298 17.19 -12.56 18.40
C ARG A 298 16.69 -13.02 17.04
N HIS A 299 17.02 -12.29 15.97
CA HIS A 299 16.55 -12.58 14.62
C HIS A 299 17.49 -13.50 13.83
N LEU A 300 18.76 -13.54 14.20
CA LEU A 300 19.81 -14.25 13.47
C LEU A 300 19.50 -15.73 13.16
N PRO A 301 18.89 -16.54 14.06
CA PRO A 301 18.66 -17.97 13.78
C PRO A 301 17.83 -18.25 12.52
N TRP A 302 16.82 -17.42 12.26
CA TRP A 302 15.96 -17.56 11.10
C TRP A 302 16.40 -16.68 9.92
N LEU A 303 17.06 -15.56 10.21
CA LEU A 303 17.43 -14.56 9.22
C LEU A 303 18.71 -14.95 8.45
N TYR A 304 19.69 -15.51 9.15
CA TYR A 304 21.00 -15.79 8.58
C TYR A 304 20.96 -16.67 7.31
N PRO A 305 20.18 -17.77 7.24
CA PRO A 305 20.09 -18.58 6.02
C PRO A 305 19.64 -17.76 4.80
N GLN A 306 18.64 -16.90 4.98
CA GLN A 306 18.11 -16.06 3.90
C GLN A 306 19.10 -14.98 3.47
N LEU A 307 19.86 -14.39 4.41
CA LEU A 307 20.92 -13.44 4.08
C LEU A 307 22.02 -14.07 3.23
N ILE A 308 22.36 -15.35 3.48
CA ILE A 308 23.34 -16.09 2.68
C ILE A 308 22.82 -16.36 1.27
N GLU A 309 21.56 -16.76 1.14
CA GLU A 309 20.94 -16.98 -0.18
C GLU A 309 20.92 -15.70 -1.03
N LEU A 310 20.70 -14.54 -0.42
CA LEU A 310 20.69 -13.24 -1.11
C LEU A 310 22.04 -12.88 -1.77
N ILE A 311 23.16 -13.53 -1.40
CA ILE A 311 24.46 -13.33 -2.05
C ILE A 311 24.38 -13.71 -3.53
N SER A 312 23.56 -14.72 -3.86
CA SER A 312 23.41 -15.25 -5.23
C SER A 312 22.55 -14.37 -6.14
N VAL A 313 21.80 -13.42 -5.59
CA VAL A 313 20.89 -12.57 -6.37
C VAL A 313 21.65 -11.60 -7.26
N GLN A 314 21.13 -11.34 -8.46
CA GLN A 314 21.76 -10.48 -9.47
C GLN A 314 21.74 -8.99 -9.14
N SER A 315 20.73 -8.53 -8.38
CA SER A 315 20.54 -7.12 -8.03
C SER A 315 21.72 -6.56 -7.24
N LEU A 316 22.39 -5.56 -7.81
CA LEU A 316 23.53 -4.90 -7.18
C LEU A 316 23.14 -4.14 -5.90
N ASP A 317 21.96 -3.52 -5.90
CA ASP A 317 21.50 -2.71 -4.76
C ASP A 317 21.15 -3.58 -3.56
N VAL A 318 20.54 -4.75 -3.79
CA VAL A 318 20.32 -5.75 -2.73
C VAL A 318 21.65 -6.24 -2.18
N ARG A 319 22.62 -6.59 -3.03
CA ARG A 319 23.96 -7.02 -2.56
C ARG A 319 24.70 -5.92 -1.80
N ARG A 320 24.55 -4.65 -2.18
CA ARG A 320 25.10 -3.50 -1.45
C ARG A 320 24.48 -3.34 -0.07
N ALA A 321 23.15 -3.42 0.03
CA ALA A 321 22.45 -3.35 1.31
C ALA A 321 22.80 -4.55 2.21
N LEU A 322 22.89 -5.74 1.62
CA LEU A 322 23.31 -6.98 2.30
C LEU A 322 24.72 -6.86 2.88
N ARG A 323 25.66 -6.29 2.13
CA ARG A 323 27.00 -5.98 2.63
C ARG A 323 26.95 -5.06 3.85
N GLY A 324 26.00 -4.12 3.88
CA GLY A 324 25.73 -3.27 5.05
C GLY A 324 25.41 -4.11 6.29
N VAL A 325 24.45 -5.03 6.19
CA VAL A 325 24.05 -5.93 7.29
C VAL A 325 25.24 -6.78 7.80
N PHE A 326 26.02 -7.35 6.88
CA PHE A 326 27.19 -8.15 7.26
C PHE A 326 28.27 -7.32 7.92
N GLY A 327 28.53 -6.11 7.43
CA GLY A 327 29.59 -5.23 7.93
C GLY A 327 29.25 -4.48 9.22
N SER A 328 27.97 -4.22 9.51
CA SER A 328 27.55 -3.60 10.76
C SER A 328 27.15 -4.64 11.80
N SER A 329 26.00 -5.29 11.61
CA SER A 329 25.34 -6.05 12.66
C SER A 329 25.93 -7.45 12.85
N ILE A 330 26.37 -8.12 11.79
CA ILE A 330 26.91 -9.50 11.89
C ILE A 330 28.40 -9.49 12.23
N GLN A 331 29.18 -8.54 11.69
CA GLN A 331 30.62 -8.46 12.00
C GLN A 331 30.87 -8.29 13.51
N LEU A 332 30.01 -7.55 14.21
CA LEU A 332 30.09 -7.37 15.67
C LEU A 332 29.88 -8.69 16.45
N LEU A 333 29.18 -9.65 15.85
CA LEU A 333 28.86 -10.96 16.46
C LEU A 333 29.92 -12.02 16.20
N LEU A 334 30.80 -11.79 15.22
CA LEU A 334 31.87 -12.74 14.92
C LEU A 334 32.96 -12.61 15.98
N PRO A 335 33.52 -13.74 16.48
CA PRO A 335 34.69 -13.72 17.35
C PRO A 335 35.95 -13.37 16.55
N LEU A 336 36.00 -12.15 16.02
CA LEU A 336 37.20 -11.59 15.44
C LEU A 336 37.94 -10.88 16.58
N HIS A 337 39.10 -11.44 16.94
CA HIS A 337 39.93 -11.07 18.08
C HIS A 337 39.86 -9.58 18.47
N ARG A 338 39.43 -9.32 19.72
CA ARG A 338 39.82 -8.12 20.45
C ARG A 338 41.31 -8.15 20.77
#